data_AF-A0AA51S709-F1
#
_entry.id   AF-A0AA51S709-F1
#
_cell.length_a   1.000
_cell.length_b   1.000
_cell.length_c   1.000
_cell.angle_alpha   90.00
_cell.angle_beta   90.00
_cell.angle_gamma   90.00
#
_symmetry.space_group_name_H-M   'P 1'
#
loop_
_entity.id
_entity.type
_entity.pdbx_description
1 polymer ?
#
loop_
_entity_poly.entity_id
_entity_poly.type
_entity_poly.pdbx_seq_one_letter_code
_entity_poly.pdbx_strand_id
1 'polypeptide(L)'
;MNSKPWMHNGVFPSIAGVLNIYNAGGFVFNKDPKDPKDPNDPLSPQTSKILQPLSLTSKEKKLLRHFYTLLLAPQQRVRIKRL
;
A
#
# COMPACT_ATOMS: atom_id res chain seq x y z
N MET A 1 8.06 -6.44 13.92
CA MET A 1 6.83 -7.00 13.31
C MET A 1 6.81 -6.59 11.85
N ASN A 2 6.80 -7.57 10.94
CA ASN A 2 6.56 -7.36 9.51
C ASN A 2 5.06 -7.04 9.33
N SER A 3 4.69 -5.76 9.36
CA SER A 3 3.35 -5.18 9.63
C SER A 3 2.23 -5.56 8.65
N LYS A 4 1.86 -6.84 8.63
CA LYS A 4 0.64 -7.39 8.04
C LYS A 4 -0.43 -7.58 9.12
N PRO A 5 -1.72 -7.47 8.77
CA PRO A 5 -2.22 -6.94 7.50
C PRO A 5 -1.96 -5.42 7.38
N TRP A 6 -1.95 -4.92 6.15
CA TRP A 6 -1.59 -3.54 5.81
C TRP A 6 -2.82 -2.64 5.70
N MET A 7 -2.59 -1.34 5.81
CA MET A 7 -3.59 -0.26 5.97
C MET A 7 -4.25 -0.25 7.36
N HIS A 8 -4.85 0.88 7.72
CA HIS A 8 -5.46 1.10 9.04
C HIS A 8 -6.59 0.11 9.35
N ASN A 9 -7.26 -0.42 8.32
CA ASN A 9 -8.34 -1.39 8.41
C ASN A 9 -7.90 -2.84 8.16
N GLY A 10 -6.62 -3.09 7.90
CA GLY A 10 -6.10 -4.43 7.66
C GLY A 10 -6.62 -5.11 6.38
N VAL A 11 -7.12 -4.38 5.40
CA VAL A 11 -7.76 -4.96 4.20
C VAL A 11 -6.77 -5.68 3.28
N PHE A 12 -5.46 -5.37 3.34
CA PHE A 12 -4.46 -6.01 2.49
C PHE A 12 -3.61 -7.02 3.26
N PRO A 13 -3.62 -8.31 2.90
CA PRO A 13 -2.78 -9.31 3.54
C PRO A 13 -1.29 -9.15 3.17
N SER A 14 -0.97 -8.36 2.14
CA SER A 14 0.41 -8.13 1.70
C SER A 14 0.65 -6.73 1.14
N ILE A 15 1.90 -6.25 1.26
CA ILE A 15 2.35 -4.99 0.67
C ILE A 15 2.22 -4.97 -0.86
N ALA A 16 2.16 -6.14 -1.51
CA ALA A 16 1.97 -6.21 -2.95
C ALA A 16 0.61 -5.62 -3.37
N GLY A 17 -0.44 -5.81 -2.57
CA GLY A 17 -1.74 -5.19 -2.81
C GLY A 17 -1.66 -3.67 -2.73
N VAL A 18 -1.00 -3.15 -1.69
CA VAL A 18 -0.76 -1.71 -1.52
C VAL A 18 -0.01 -1.12 -2.72
N LEU A 19 1.08 -1.76 -3.15
CA LEU A 19 1.85 -1.32 -4.32
C LEU A 19 1.02 -1.32 -5.60
N ASN A 20 0.15 -2.31 -5.79
CA ASN A 20 -0.70 -2.37 -6.98
C ASN A 20 -1.73 -1.24 -7.01
N ILE A 21 -2.31 -0.87 -5.86
CA ILE A 21 -3.24 0.27 -5.77
C ILE A 21 -2.55 1.56 -6.20
N TYR A 22 -1.39 1.88 -5.63
CA TYR A 22 -0.68 3.12 -6.00
C TYR A 22 -0.15 3.06 -7.43
N ASN A 23 0.27 1.90 -7.92
CA ASN A 23 0.66 1.75 -9.32
C ASN A 23 -0.50 2.02 -10.28
N ALA A 24 -1.74 1.74 -9.87
CA ALA A 24 -2.94 2.01 -10.64
C ALA A 24 -3.45 3.46 -10.52
N GLY A 25 -2.77 4.33 -9.75
CA GLY A 25 -3.23 5.70 -9.49
C GLY A 25 -4.11 5.85 -8.24
N GLY A 26 -4.00 4.94 -7.27
CA GLY A 26 -4.72 5.03 -6.00
C GLY A 26 -6.05 4.28 -5.97
N PHE A 27 -6.81 4.46 -4.89
CA PHE A 27 -8.16 3.92 -4.80
C PHE A 27 -9.10 4.70 -5.71
N VAL A 28 -9.87 3.98 -6.53
CA VAL A 28 -10.97 4.57 -7.27
C VAL A 28 -12.23 4.39 -6.43
N PHE A 29 -12.78 5.50 -5.94
CA PHE A 29 -14.06 5.51 -5.24
C PHE A 29 -15.15 5.71 -6.28
N ASN A 30 -15.73 4.61 -6.75
CA ASN A 30 -16.92 4.68 -7.58
C ASN A 30 -18.11 5.03 -6.67
N LYS A 31 -18.91 6.01 -7.08
CA LYS A 31 -20.26 6.17 -6.56
C LYS A 31 -21.06 4.98 -7.09
N ASP A 32 -21.12 3.89 -6.32
CA ASP A 32 -21.99 2.78 -6.69
C ASP A 32 -23.44 3.27 -6.53
N PRO A 33 -24.25 3.31 -7.60
CA PRO A 33 -25.65 3.72 -7.50
C PRO A 33 -26.49 2.84 -6.58
N LYS A 34 -25.97 1.65 -6.20
CA LYS A 34 -26.59 0.69 -5.28
C LYS A 34 -26.04 0.75 -3.86
N ASP A 35 -25.00 1.57 -3.60
CA ASP A 35 -24.54 1.79 -2.23
C ASP A 35 -25.58 2.65 -1.50
N PRO A 36 -26.17 2.17 -0.39
CA PRO A 36 -27.16 2.94 0.38
C PRO A 36 -26.59 4.22 0.99
N LYS A 37 -25.26 4.43 0.99
CA LYS A 37 -24.64 5.72 1.31
C LYS A 37 -24.78 6.64 0.11
N ASP A 38 -25.56 7.69 0.31
CA ASP A 38 -26.01 8.68 -0.67
C ASP A 38 -25.00 8.89 -1.83
N PRO A 39 -25.35 8.52 -3.08
CA PRO A 39 -24.50 8.79 -4.25
C PRO A 39 -24.22 10.29 -4.47
N ASN A 40 -24.93 11.18 -3.77
CA ASN A 40 -24.71 12.62 -3.73
C ASN A 40 -24.07 13.12 -2.42
N ASP A 41 -23.60 12.24 -1.52
CA ASP A 41 -22.95 12.65 -0.28
C ASP A 41 -21.73 13.54 -0.61
N PRO A 42 -21.76 14.83 -0.24
CA PRO A 42 -20.65 15.75 -0.50
C PRO A 42 -19.37 15.37 0.25
N LEU A 43 -19.45 14.52 1.28
CA LEU A 43 -18.33 13.99 2.04
C LEU A 43 -17.78 12.68 1.48
N SER A 44 -18.35 12.17 0.38
CA SER A 44 -17.81 10.99 -0.31
C SER A 44 -16.33 11.21 -0.66
N PRO A 45 -15.45 10.24 -0.35
CA PRO A 45 -14.04 10.38 -0.66
C PRO A 45 -13.83 10.45 -2.18
N GLN A 46 -12.99 11.39 -2.61
CA GLN A 46 -12.59 11.52 -4.01
C GLN A 46 -11.11 11.19 -4.15
N THR A 47 -10.78 10.49 -5.23
CA THR A 47 -9.38 10.24 -5.58
C THR A 47 -8.72 11.55 -5.98
N SER A 48 -7.63 11.91 -5.30
CA SER A 48 -6.90 13.14 -5.60
C SER A 48 -6.27 13.10 -6.99
N LYS A 49 -6.32 14.23 -7.72
CA LYS A 49 -5.75 14.37 -9.08
C LYS A 49 -4.24 14.13 -9.15
N ILE A 50 -3.52 14.21 -8.03
CA ILE A 50 -2.08 13.94 -8.01
C ILE A 50 -1.75 12.44 -8.09
N LEU A 51 -2.71 11.59 -7.77
CA LEU A 51 -2.54 10.15 -7.87
C LEU A 51 -2.72 9.75 -9.33
N GLN A 52 -1.62 9.33 -9.96
CA GLN A 52 -1.55 8.96 -11.36
C GLN A 52 -1.00 7.55 -11.50
N PRO A 53 -1.38 6.78 -12.54
CA PRO A 53 -0.78 5.49 -12.82
C PRO A 53 0.73 5.62 -13.00
N LEU A 54 1.49 4.72 -12.36
CA LEU A 54 2.95 4.79 -12.31
C LEU A 54 3.63 3.86 -13.33
N SER A 55 2.87 2.98 -13.98
CA SER A 55 3.36 2.02 -14.98
C SER A 55 4.59 1.20 -14.53
N LEU A 56 4.66 0.86 -13.24
CA LEU A 56 5.77 0.13 -12.66
C LEU A 56 5.90 -1.27 -13.28
N THR A 57 7.11 -1.58 -13.72
CA THR A 57 7.47 -2.91 -14.21
C THR A 57 7.41 -3.94 -13.09
N SER A 58 7.32 -5.22 -13.47
CA SER A 58 7.41 -6.33 -12.51
C SER A 58 8.72 -6.31 -11.70
N LYS A 59 9.81 -5.84 -12.31
CA LYS A 59 11.14 -5.71 -11.68
C LYS A 59 11.13 -4.63 -10.60
N GLU A 60 10.63 -3.43 -10.90
CA GLU A 60 10.55 -2.33 -9.94
C GLU A 60 9.65 -2.66 -8.75
N LYS A 61 8.49 -3.28 -9.01
CA LYS A 61 7.61 -3.76 -7.94
C LYS A 61 8.32 -4.77 -7.03
N LYS A 62 9.18 -5.64 -7.59
CA LYS A 62 9.99 -6.59 -6.80
C LYS A 62 11.04 -5.87 -5.94
N LEU A 63 11.72 -4.86 -6.49
CA LEU A 63 12.72 -4.07 -5.78
C LEU A 63 12.10 -3.28 -4.63
N LEU A 64 10.94 -2.63 -4.84
CA LEU A 64 10.22 -1.94 -3.77
C LEU A 64 9.85 -2.90 -2.63
N ARG A 65 9.35 -4.10 -2.94
CA ARG A 65 9.07 -5.11 -1.90
C ARG A 65 10.31 -5.51 -1.10
N HIS A 66 11.46 -5.64 -1.75
CA HIS A 66 12.72 -5.96 -1.07
C HIS A 66 13.15 -4.80 -0.17
N PHE A 67 13.09 -3.58 -0.67
CA PHE A 67 13.41 -2.38 0.09
C PHE A 67 12.58 -2.28 1.38
N TYR A 68 11.26 -2.47 1.30
CA TYR A 68 10.41 -2.50 2.50
C TYR A 68 10.75 -3.63 3.47
N THR A 69 11.13 -4.80 2.95
CA THR A 69 11.55 -5.93 3.79
C THR A 69 12.81 -5.59 4.58
N LEU A 70 13.75 -4.88 3.97
CA LEU A 70 14.98 -4.42 4.64
C LEU A 70 14.69 -3.39 5.73
N LEU A 71 13.79 -2.43 5.47
CA LEU A 71 13.40 -1.43 6.47
C LEU A 71 12.69 -2.02 7.69
N LEU A 72 11.90 -3.08 7.48
CA LEU A 72 11.10 -3.73 8.52
C LEU A 72 11.82 -4.91 9.18
N ALA A 73 13.01 -5.25 8.68
CA ALA A 73 13.83 -6.29 9.26
C ALA A 73 14.20 -5.87 10.71
N PRO A 74 14.08 -6.79 11.69
CA PRO A 74 14.59 -6.51 13.02
C PRO A 74 16.08 -6.19 12.94
N GLN A 75 16.54 -5.18 13.67
CA GLN A 75 17.97 -4.85 13.71
C GLN A 75 18.77 -6.08 14.13
N GLN A 76 19.62 -6.59 13.23
CA GLN A 76 20.62 -7.57 13.60
C GLN A 76 21.66 -6.88 14.48
N ARG A 77 21.56 -7.05 15.81
CA ARG A 77 22.69 -6.73 16.69
C ARG A 77 23.81 -7.71 16.37
N VAL A 78 24.79 -7.28 15.58
CA VAL A 78 26.03 -8.02 15.41
C VAL A 78 26.72 -8.05 16.78
N ARG A 79 26.66 -9.20 17.46
CA ARG A 79 27.38 -9.41 18.71
C ARG A 79 28.84 -9.65 18.34
N ILE A 80 29.65 -8.59 18.28
CA ILE A 80 31.09 -8.74 18.13
C ILE A 80 31.60 -9.43 19.40
N LYS A 81 31.94 -10.72 19.29
CA LYS A 81 32.71 -11.40 20.35
C LYS A 81 34.09 -10.78 20.31
N ARG A 82 34.43 -9.97 21.32
CA ARG A 82 35.82 -9.59 21.56
C ARG A 82 36.57 -10.87 21.95
N LEU A 83 37.62 -11.18 21.19
CA LEU A 83 38.65 -12.15 21.56
C LEU A 83 39.60 -11.50 22.57
#